data_AF-A0A657LMJ6-F1
#
_entry.id   AF-A0A657LMJ6-F1
#
_cell.length_a   1.000
_cell.length_b   1.000
_cell.length_c   1.000
_cell.angle_alpha   90.00
_cell.angle_beta   90.00
_cell.angle_gamma   90.00
#
_symmetry.space_group_name_H-M   'P 1'
#
loop_
_entity.id
_entity.type
_entity.pdbx_description
1 polymer ?
#
loop_
_entity_poly.entity_id
_entity_poly.type
_entity_poly.pdbx_seq_one_letter_code
_entity_poly.pdbx_strand_id
1 'polypeptide(L)'
;MQFRQLRRSMQTFLILLSRIALSLLFVLGGFRLTAAFVDEPPAYEFLNMRSEGLWTSLPTRVDPQSAAYERIAPPPDPFPFKFRTGPKLRVIDGANFHLGGVEYHLVGAPLVERTQICTNAQGRRNACGLKALKALDNALRGRLVECAIDGLKANRHLVKCRVNGQDILSLL
;
A
#
# COMPACT_ATOMS: atom_id res chain seq x y z
N MET A 1 -68.15 61.76 -22.35
CA MET A 1 -68.08 60.28 -22.24
C MET A 1 -66.73 59.74 -21.74
N GLN A 2 -65.60 60.43 -21.91
CA GLN A 2 -64.24 59.94 -21.55
C GLN A 2 -63.99 59.64 -20.06
N PHE A 3 -64.56 60.42 -19.11
CA PHE A 3 -64.31 60.22 -17.66
C PHE A 3 -64.87 58.90 -17.08
N ARG A 4 -66.00 58.40 -17.61
CA ARG A 4 -66.57 57.10 -17.18
C ARG A 4 -65.72 55.91 -17.66
N GLN A 5 -65.05 56.07 -18.79
CA GLN A 5 -64.18 55.05 -19.37
C GLN A 5 -62.86 54.93 -18.59
N LEU A 6 -62.27 56.06 -18.19
CA LEU A 6 -61.09 56.08 -17.30
C LEU A 6 -61.37 55.43 -15.94
N ARG A 7 -62.53 55.72 -15.33
CA ARG A 7 -62.92 55.15 -14.03
C ARG A 7 -63.12 53.64 -14.10
N ARG A 8 -63.69 53.12 -15.20
CA ARG A 8 -63.83 51.67 -15.44
C ARG A 8 -62.46 51.00 -15.63
N SER A 9 -61.57 51.60 -16.41
CA SER A 9 -60.21 51.07 -16.61
C SER A 9 -59.39 51.05 -15.32
N MET A 10 -59.53 52.09 -14.48
CA MET A 10 -58.86 52.16 -13.18
C MET A 10 -59.40 51.12 -12.19
N GLN A 11 -60.71 50.87 -12.19
CA GLN A 11 -61.34 49.81 -11.38
C GLN A 11 -60.87 48.41 -11.80
N THR A 12 -60.80 48.13 -13.10
CA THR A 12 -60.28 46.84 -13.59
C THR A 12 -58.81 46.65 -13.24
N PHE A 13 -58.00 47.71 -13.29
CA PHE A 13 -56.59 47.65 -12.93
C PHE A 13 -56.39 47.36 -11.44
N LEU A 14 -57.18 48.01 -10.57
CA LEU A 14 -57.14 47.75 -9.12
C LEU A 14 -57.59 46.32 -8.76
N ILE A 15 -58.58 45.77 -9.47
CA ILE A 15 -59.02 44.37 -9.27
C ILE A 15 -57.94 43.37 -9.73
N LEU A 16 -57.23 43.68 -10.82
CA LEU A 16 -56.12 42.83 -11.29
C LEU A 16 -54.95 42.85 -10.31
N LEU A 17 -54.57 44.03 -9.82
CA LEU A 17 -53.50 44.17 -8.82
C LEU A 17 -53.84 43.46 -7.51
N SER A 18 -55.09 43.57 -7.03
CA SER A 18 -55.50 42.88 -5.79
C SER A 18 -55.47 41.36 -5.95
N ARG A 19 -55.86 40.82 -7.11
CA ARG A 19 -55.76 39.39 -7.42
C ARG A 19 -54.31 38.90 -7.46
N ILE A 20 -53.42 39.67 -8.10
CA ILE A 20 -51.99 39.34 -8.17
C ILE A 20 -51.39 39.35 -6.75
N ALA A 21 -51.64 40.39 -5.96
CA ALA A 21 -51.14 40.48 -4.59
C ALA A 21 -51.64 39.32 -3.70
N LEU A 22 -52.92 38.96 -3.81
CA LEU A 22 -53.50 37.84 -3.07
C LEU A 22 -52.85 36.50 -3.47
N SER A 23 -52.60 36.28 -4.77
CA SER A 23 -51.94 35.07 -5.26
C SER A 23 -50.49 34.95 -4.77
N LEU A 24 -49.74 36.06 -4.76
CA LEU A 24 -48.38 36.11 -4.24
C LEU A 24 -48.32 35.82 -2.74
N LEU A 25 -49.23 36.41 -1.96
CA LEU A 25 -49.35 36.14 -0.53
C LEU A 25 -49.65 34.67 -0.26
N PHE A 26 -50.52 34.05 -1.04
CA PHE A 26 -50.83 32.63 -0.90
C PHE A 26 -49.63 31.73 -1.19
N VAL A 27 -48.88 32.00 -2.27
CA VAL A 27 -47.67 31.24 -2.63
C VAL A 27 -46.57 31.41 -1.57
N LEU A 28 -46.29 32.65 -1.15
CA LEU A 28 -45.26 32.92 -0.15
C LEU A 28 -45.63 32.35 1.22
N GLY A 29 -46.91 32.41 1.60
CA GLY A 29 -47.44 31.78 2.81
C GLY A 29 -47.33 30.26 2.77
N GLY A 30 -47.70 29.65 1.64
CA GLY A 30 -47.54 28.21 1.42
C GLY A 30 -46.08 27.75 1.53
N PHE A 31 -45.15 28.48 0.90
CA PHE A 31 -43.72 28.16 0.94
C PHE A 31 -43.13 28.23 2.37
N ARG A 32 -43.58 29.21 3.17
CA ARG A 32 -43.18 29.34 4.57
C ARG A 32 -43.75 28.22 5.44
N LEU A 33 -45.00 27.81 5.20
CA LEU A 33 -45.61 26.67 5.87
C LEU A 33 -44.89 25.37 5.55
N THR A 34 -44.60 25.09 4.28
CA THR A 34 -43.89 23.85 3.90
C THR A 34 -42.48 23.79 4.49
N ALA A 35 -41.77 24.91 4.57
CA ALA A 35 -40.44 24.96 5.18
C ALA A 35 -40.45 24.60 6.69
N ALA A 36 -41.58 24.77 7.39
CA ALA A 36 -41.72 24.35 8.78
C ALA A 36 -42.00 22.84 8.93
N PHE A 37 -42.41 22.15 7.86
CA PHE A 37 -42.74 20.72 7.86
C PHE A 37 -41.74 19.84 7.13
N VAL A 38 -40.81 20.43 6.36
CA VAL A 38 -39.71 19.70 5.73
C VAL A 38 -38.59 19.56 6.75
N ASP A 39 -38.60 18.47 7.50
CA ASP A 39 -37.40 17.98 8.16
C ASP A 39 -36.36 17.67 7.08
N GLU A 40 -35.19 18.31 7.16
CA GLU A 40 -34.06 17.91 6.32
C GLU A 40 -33.77 16.42 6.59
N PRO A 41 -33.69 15.56 5.55
CA PRO A 41 -33.28 14.19 5.77
C PRO A 41 -31.91 14.21 6.45
N PRO A 42 -31.69 13.43 7.53
CA PRO A 42 -30.43 13.45 8.23
C PRO A 42 -29.31 13.15 7.24
N ALA A 43 -28.22 13.92 7.33
CA ALA A 43 -27.04 13.72 6.50
C ALA A 43 -26.63 12.24 6.56
N TYR A 44 -26.41 11.68 5.36
CA TYR A 44 -25.92 10.33 5.14
C TYR A 44 -24.79 9.97 6.14
N GLU A 45 -24.98 8.85 6.84
CA GLU A 45 -24.21 8.43 8.01
C GLU A 45 -22.69 8.34 7.78
N PHE A 46 -22.26 8.09 6.54
CA PHE A 46 -20.87 7.82 6.16
C PHE A 46 -19.98 9.08 6.04
N LEU A 47 -20.56 10.28 6.09
CA LEU A 47 -19.81 11.55 6.01
C LEU A 47 -20.10 12.45 7.22
N ASN A 48 -20.68 11.88 8.27
CA ASN A 48 -20.76 12.57 9.54
C ASN A 48 -19.33 12.72 10.11
N MET A 49 -18.84 13.96 10.10
CA MET A 49 -17.67 14.44 10.84
C MET A 49 -17.82 14.26 12.38
N ARG A 50 -18.91 13.63 12.83
CA ARG A 50 -19.24 13.25 14.21
C ARG A 50 -19.14 11.74 14.45
N SER A 51 -18.62 10.93 13.53
CA SER A 51 -18.13 9.62 13.95
C SER A 51 -17.04 9.87 14.97
N GLU A 52 -17.19 9.32 16.18
CA GLU A 52 -16.12 9.35 17.17
C GLU A 52 -14.90 8.71 16.51
N GLY A 53 -13.92 9.57 16.24
CA GLY A 53 -12.99 9.39 15.15
C GLY A 53 -12.09 8.19 15.38
N LEU A 54 -12.21 7.20 14.50
CA LEU A 54 -11.11 6.27 14.26
C LEU A 54 -9.84 7.02 13.80
N TRP A 55 -10.00 8.24 13.28
CA TRP A 55 -8.93 9.12 12.82
C TRP A 55 -9.13 10.54 13.35
N THR A 56 -8.04 11.19 13.76
CA THR A 56 -8.04 12.59 14.22
C THR A 56 -8.30 13.53 13.05
N SER A 57 -9.31 14.41 13.16
CA SER A 57 -9.67 15.40 12.13
C SER A 57 -8.73 16.62 12.07
N LEU A 58 -7.84 16.75 13.06
CA LEU A 58 -6.81 17.78 13.14
C LEU A 58 -5.44 17.10 13.24
N PRO A 59 -4.37 17.67 12.65
CA PRO A 59 -3.03 17.13 12.77
C PRO A 59 -2.55 17.20 14.23
N THR A 60 -2.69 16.07 14.93
CA THR A 60 -2.21 15.89 16.30
C THR A 60 -0.86 15.22 16.29
N ARG A 61 0.09 15.74 17.07
CA ARG A 61 1.38 15.08 17.27
C ARG A 61 1.16 13.81 18.09
N VAL A 62 1.40 12.65 17.48
CA VAL A 62 1.39 11.37 18.18
C VAL A 62 2.65 11.31 19.06
N ASP A 63 2.47 11.25 20.38
CA ASP A 63 3.54 10.94 21.32
C ASP A 63 3.55 9.42 21.59
N PRO A 64 4.60 8.70 21.16
CA PRO A 64 4.72 7.28 21.40
C PRO A 64 4.75 6.90 22.89
N GLN A 65 5.23 7.79 23.76
CA GLN A 65 5.43 7.52 25.18
C GLN A 65 4.14 7.67 26.00
N SER A 66 3.22 8.52 25.54
CA SER A 66 1.93 8.77 26.21
C SER A 66 0.81 7.82 25.76
N ALA A 67 1.11 6.88 24.86
CA ALA A 67 0.12 5.94 24.31
C ALA A 67 -0.28 4.88 25.36
N ALA A 68 -1.56 4.87 25.76
CA ALA A 68 -2.11 3.91 26.71
C ALA A 68 -2.57 2.57 26.08
N TYR A 69 -2.45 2.42 24.76
CA TYR A 69 -2.81 1.17 24.08
C TYR A 69 -1.67 0.15 24.10
N GLU A 70 -2.02 -1.14 24.15
CA GLU A 70 -1.06 -2.23 24.10
C GLU A 70 -0.35 -2.26 22.73
N ARG A 71 0.99 -2.21 22.75
CA ARG A 71 1.81 -2.39 21.56
C ARG A 71 2.14 -3.87 21.42
N ILE A 72 1.48 -4.53 20.48
CA ILE A 72 1.86 -5.88 20.09
C ILE A 72 3.25 -5.80 19.45
N ALA A 73 4.18 -6.63 19.92
CA ALA A 73 5.49 -6.74 19.30
C ALA A 73 5.31 -7.11 17.82
N PRO A 74 6.01 -6.45 16.88
CA PRO A 74 5.96 -6.86 15.50
C PRO A 74 6.39 -8.33 15.39
N PRO A 75 5.79 -9.12 14.48
CA PRO A 75 6.24 -10.47 14.22
C PRO A 75 7.75 -10.47 13.94
N PRO A 76 8.51 -11.46 14.43
CA PRO A 76 9.93 -11.54 14.13
C PRO A 76 10.13 -11.58 12.61
N ASP A 77 11.03 -10.75 12.09
CA ASP A 77 11.36 -10.75 10.67
C ASP A 77 11.94 -12.14 10.30
N PRO A 78 11.32 -12.90 9.39
CA PRO A 78 11.83 -14.21 9.01
C PRO A 78 13.20 -14.13 8.33
N PHE A 79 13.59 -12.98 7.77
CA PHE A 79 14.88 -12.75 7.11
C PHE A 79 15.59 -11.51 7.70
N PRO A 80 16.08 -11.60 8.95
CA PRO A 80 16.62 -10.45 9.67
C PRO A 80 17.94 -9.93 9.08
N PHE A 81 18.67 -10.75 8.32
CA PHE A 81 19.95 -10.37 7.74
C PHE A 81 19.77 -9.83 6.33
N LYS A 82 19.90 -8.52 6.15
CA LYS A 82 19.70 -7.85 4.86
C LYS A 82 20.94 -7.09 4.45
N PHE A 83 21.36 -7.25 3.19
CA PHE A 83 22.52 -6.55 2.66
C PHE A 83 22.37 -6.29 1.16
N ARG A 84 22.87 -5.14 0.72
CA ARG A 84 23.05 -4.89 -0.71
C ARG A 84 24.38 -5.51 -1.13
N THR A 85 24.35 -6.29 -2.21
CA THR A 85 25.56 -6.92 -2.71
C THR A 85 26.53 -5.87 -3.26
N GLY A 86 27.81 -6.03 -2.94
CA GLY A 86 28.86 -5.06 -3.21
C GLY A 86 30.25 -5.70 -3.14
N PRO A 87 31.33 -4.91 -3.05
CA PRO A 87 32.72 -5.41 -3.15
C PRO A 87 33.11 -6.45 -2.09
N LYS A 88 32.42 -6.47 -0.95
CA LYS A 88 32.67 -7.43 0.14
C LYS A 88 32.04 -8.80 -0.10
N LEU A 89 31.19 -8.95 -1.11
CA LEU A 89 30.59 -10.21 -1.50
C LEU A 89 31.53 -10.94 -2.48
N ARG A 90 31.83 -12.20 -2.19
CA ARG A 90 32.59 -13.08 -3.09
C ARG A 90 31.94 -14.44 -3.16
N VAL A 91 31.49 -14.86 -4.33
CA VAL A 91 30.98 -16.22 -4.55
C VAL A 91 32.15 -17.20 -4.68
N ILE A 92 32.10 -18.31 -3.95
CA ILE A 92 33.17 -19.33 -3.92
C ILE A 92 32.87 -20.44 -4.93
N ASP A 93 31.64 -20.96 -4.92
CA ASP A 93 31.13 -22.03 -5.77
C ASP A 93 29.61 -21.88 -5.99
N GLY A 94 28.91 -22.94 -6.42
CA GLY A 94 27.47 -22.90 -6.70
C GLY A 94 26.55 -22.79 -5.46
N ALA A 95 27.08 -22.93 -4.25
CA ALA A 95 26.32 -22.93 -3.01
C ALA A 95 26.93 -22.06 -1.90
N ASN A 96 28.21 -21.70 -2.00
CA ASN A 96 28.96 -20.99 -0.96
C ASN A 96 29.35 -19.58 -1.40
N PHE A 97 29.25 -18.61 -0.47
CA PHE A 97 29.72 -17.25 -0.66
C PHE A 97 30.33 -16.67 0.62
N HIS A 98 31.25 -15.72 0.45
CA HIS A 98 31.83 -14.91 1.52
C HIS A 98 31.20 -13.53 1.53
N LEU A 99 30.89 -13.04 2.72
CA LEU A 99 30.48 -11.66 2.95
C LEU A 99 31.18 -11.14 4.20
N GLY A 100 32.02 -10.12 4.04
CA GLY A 100 32.70 -9.49 5.17
C GLY A 100 33.63 -10.43 5.94
N GLY A 101 34.22 -11.43 5.28
CA GLY A 101 35.12 -12.42 5.89
C GLY A 101 34.42 -13.62 6.53
N VAL A 102 33.09 -13.68 6.48
CA VAL A 102 32.29 -14.82 6.97
C VAL A 102 31.81 -15.65 5.79
N GLU A 103 31.88 -16.97 5.93
CA GLU A 103 31.39 -17.92 4.92
C GLU A 103 29.95 -18.35 5.20
N TYR A 104 29.15 -18.31 4.15
CA TYR A 104 27.74 -18.67 4.14
C TYR A 104 27.49 -19.75 3.09
N HIS A 105 26.67 -20.72 3.47
CA HIS A 105 26.25 -21.84 2.62
C HIS A 105 24.73 -21.81 2.43
N LEU A 106 24.29 -21.83 1.18
CA LEU A 106 22.87 -21.86 0.83
C LEU A 106 22.28 -23.24 1.15
N VAL A 107 21.30 -23.27 2.05
CA VAL A 107 20.57 -24.51 2.39
C VAL A 107 19.82 -24.99 1.15
N GLY A 108 19.99 -26.27 0.80
CA GLY A 108 19.30 -26.90 -0.34
C GLY A 108 19.96 -26.69 -1.69
N ALA A 109 21.00 -25.87 -1.79
CA ALA A 109 21.77 -25.73 -3.03
C ALA A 109 22.64 -26.98 -3.28
N PRO A 110 22.70 -27.51 -4.51
CA PRO A 110 23.60 -28.61 -4.83
C PRO A 110 25.05 -28.14 -4.68
N LEU A 111 25.84 -28.87 -3.88
CA LEU A 111 27.26 -28.60 -3.75
C LEU A 111 27.98 -29.07 -5.02
N VAL A 112 28.26 -28.13 -5.91
CA VAL A 112 29.08 -28.34 -7.10
C VAL A 112 30.35 -27.52 -6.93
N GLU A 113 31.49 -28.18 -6.80
CA GLU A 113 32.77 -27.49 -6.63
C GLU A 113 33.08 -26.65 -7.88
N ARG A 114 33.74 -25.50 -7.69
CA ARG A 114 34.05 -24.55 -8.76
C ARG A 114 34.75 -25.19 -9.97
N THR A 115 35.67 -26.13 -9.74
CA THR A 115 36.47 -26.80 -10.78
C THR A 115 35.83 -28.10 -11.27
N GLN A 116 34.64 -28.46 -10.78
CA GLN A 116 33.98 -29.71 -11.13
C GLN A 116 33.56 -29.72 -12.61
N ILE A 117 33.87 -30.83 -13.27
CA ILE A 117 33.45 -31.14 -14.63
C ILE A 117 32.42 -32.26 -14.54
N CYS A 118 31.23 -32.03 -15.09
CA CYS A 118 30.15 -32.99 -15.13
C CYS A 118 30.00 -33.55 -16.55
N THR A 119 29.54 -34.79 -16.64
CA THR A 119 29.20 -35.43 -17.91
C THR A 119 27.68 -35.42 -18.06
N ASN A 120 27.15 -34.96 -19.20
CA ASN A 120 25.72 -35.01 -19.46
C ASN A 120 25.28 -36.41 -19.93
N ALA A 121 23.98 -36.63 -20.09
CA ALA A 121 23.42 -37.91 -20.55
C ALA A 121 23.97 -38.37 -21.92
N GLN A 122 24.48 -37.44 -22.74
CA GLN A 122 25.08 -37.69 -24.05
C GLN A 122 26.61 -37.89 -24.00
N GLY A 123 27.21 -38.03 -22.81
CA GLY A 123 28.65 -38.25 -22.64
C GLY A 123 29.52 -36.99 -22.82
N ARG A 124 28.93 -35.82 -23.02
CA ARG A 124 29.67 -34.55 -23.20
C ARG A 124 30.08 -33.97 -21.84
N ARG A 125 31.34 -33.56 -21.74
CA ARG A 125 31.90 -32.86 -20.59
C ARG A 125 31.43 -31.40 -20.58
N ASN A 126 31.00 -30.93 -19.42
CA ASN A 126 30.57 -29.56 -19.18
C ASN A 126 31.20 -29.03 -17.89
N ALA A 127 31.62 -27.76 -17.90
CA ALA A 127 32.12 -27.06 -16.70
C ALA A 127 30.97 -26.67 -15.76
N CYS A 128 30.29 -27.66 -15.18
CA CYS A 128 29.15 -27.47 -14.29
C CYS A 128 29.50 -26.62 -13.07
N GLY A 129 30.71 -26.77 -12.50
CA GLY A 129 31.17 -25.96 -11.38
C GLY A 129 31.22 -24.47 -11.68
N LEU A 130 31.84 -24.09 -12.81
CA LEU A 130 31.89 -22.69 -13.25
C LEU A 130 30.50 -22.15 -13.61
N LYS A 131 29.64 -22.96 -14.21
CA LYS A 131 28.25 -22.57 -14.52
C LYS A 131 27.45 -22.29 -13.25
N ALA A 132 27.53 -23.18 -12.25
CA ALA A 132 26.83 -23.02 -10.98
C ALA A 132 27.34 -21.81 -10.20
N LEU A 133 28.66 -21.61 -10.12
CA LEU A 133 29.26 -20.41 -9.55
C LEU A 133 28.73 -19.14 -10.24
N LYS A 134 28.68 -19.15 -11.57
CA LYS A 134 28.23 -17.98 -12.34
C LYS A 134 26.73 -17.73 -12.18
N ALA A 135 25.92 -18.77 -12.06
CA ALA A 135 24.50 -18.66 -11.76
C ALA A 135 24.28 -17.97 -10.41
N LEU A 136 24.98 -18.41 -9.36
CA LEU A 136 24.89 -17.82 -8.03
C LEU A 136 25.40 -16.36 -8.00
N ASP A 137 26.54 -16.07 -8.64
CA ASP A 137 27.05 -14.71 -8.80
C ASP A 137 26.03 -13.79 -9.49
N ASN A 138 25.39 -14.26 -10.57
CA ASN A 138 24.35 -13.49 -11.27
C ASN A 138 23.08 -13.29 -10.44
N ALA A 139 22.69 -14.29 -9.64
CA ALA A 139 21.52 -14.21 -8.77
C ALA A 139 21.71 -13.17 -7.66
N LEU A 140 22.94 -12.99 -7.16
CA LEU A 140 23.27 -12.08 -6.06
C LEU A 140 23.65 -10.67 -6.53
N ARG A 141 24.39 -10.54 -7.64
CA ARG A 141 25.10 -9.31 -8.03
C ARG A 141 24.17 -8.10 -8.23
N GLY A 142 24.50 -7.00 -7.55
CA GLY A 142 23.78 -5.72 -7.63
C GLY A 142 22.42 -5.69 -6.94
N ARG A 143 22.02 -6.76 -6.25
CA ARG A 143 20.68 -6.91 -5.66
C ARG A 143 20.68 -6.71 -4.13
N LEU A 144 19.50 -6.46 -3.57
CA LEU A 144 19.26 -6.52 -2.14
C LEU A 144 18.91 -7.96 -1.77
N VAL A 145 19.73 -8.57 -0.91
CA VAL A 145 19.57 -9.96 -0.48
C VAL A 145 19.10 -9.97 0.96
N GLU A 146 18.09 -10.79 1.24
CA GLU A 146 17.54 -11.01 2.57
C GLU A 146 17.74 -12.48 2.93
N CYS A 147 18.40 -12.76 4.06
CA CYS A 147 18.72 -14.11 4.50
C CYS A 147 18.22 -14.40 5.91
N ALA A 148 17.81 -15.65 6.10
CA ALA A 148 17.53 -16.29 7.37
C ALA A 148 18.70 -17.22 7.71
N ILE A 149 19.20 -17.18 8.94
CA ILE A 149 20.25 -18.09 9.42
C ILE A 149 19.57 -19.37 9.93
N ASP A 150 19.87 -20.50 9.29
CA ASP A 150 19.31 -21.82 9.60
C ASP A 150 20.22 -22.62 10.56
N GLY A 151 21.45 -22.16 10.79
CA GLY A 151 22.39 -22.75 11.73
C GLY A 151 23.86 -22.53 11.35
N LEU A 152 24.74 -23.31 11.97
CA LEU A 152 26.19 -23.33 11.70
C LEU A 152 26.63 -24.77 11.44
N LYS A 153 27.34 -25.02 10.35
CA LYS A 153 27.88 -26.35 10.01
C LYS A 153 29.29 -26.21 9.45
N ALA A 154 30.23 -26.98 10.00
CA ALA A 154 31.62 -26.99 9.56
C ALA A 154 32.23 -25.58 9.42
N ASN A 155 32.01 -24.73 10.43
CA ASN A 155 32.48 -23.34 10.48
C ASN A 155 31.89 -22.39 9.40
N ARG A 156 30.71 -22.72 8.87
CA ARG A 156 29.99 -21.91 7.87
C ARG A 156 28.54 -21.74 8.27
N HIS A 157 28.00 -20.55 8.06
CA HIS A 157 26.59 -20.27 8.38
C HIS A 157 25.69 -20.87 7.31
N LEU A 158 24.73 -21.69 7.71
CA LEU A 158 23.67 -22.18 6.84
C LEU A 158 22.63 -21.07 6.68
N VAL A 159 22.31 -20.70 5.45
CA VAL A 159 21.37 -19.61 5.17
C VAL A 159 20.34 -19.98 4.12
N LYS A 160 19.12 -19.48 4.31
CA LYS A 160 18.07 -19.43 3.28
C LYS A 160 17.95 -17.98 2.85
N CYS A 161 18.12 -17.69 1.57
CA CYS A 161 18.19 -16.32 1.08
C CYS A 161 17.19 -16.07 -0.04
N ARG A 162 16.65 -14.86 -0.08
CA ARG A 162 15.73 -14.39 -1.11
C ARG A 162 16.18 -13.03 -1.66
N VAL A 163 15.75 -12.77 -2.88
CA VAL A 163 15.96 -11.50 -3.57
C VAL A 163 14.65 -11.07 -4.21
N ASN A 164 14.19 -9.85 -3.94
CA ASN A 164 12.90 -9.33 -4.43
C ASN A 164 11.72 -10.26 -4.09
N GLY A 165 11.76 -10.92 -2.92
CA GLY A 165 10.73 -11.88 -2.50
C GLY A 165 10.85 -13.29 -3.09
N GLN A 166 11.77 -13.53 -4.02
CA GLN A 166 11.99 -14.83 -4.65
C GLN A 166 13.19 -15.57 -4.03
N ASP A 167 13.04 -16.86 -3.74
CA ASP A 167 14.13 -17.70 -3.23
C ASP A 167 15.26 -17.81 -4.26
N ILE A 168 16.51 -17.62 -3.82
CA ILE A 168 17.69 -17.70 -4.69
C ILE A 168 17.81 -19.07 -5.36
N LEU A 169 17.41 -20.16 -4.70
CA LEU A 169 17.48 -21.51 -5.28
C LEU A 169 16.68 -21.64 -6.56
N SER A 170 15.58 -20.88 -6.71
CA SER A 170 14.77 -20.88 -7.92
C SER A 170 15.41 -20.13 -9.11
N LEU A 171 16.55 -19.47 -8.87
CA LEU A 171 17.31 -18.71 -9.87
C LEU A 171 18.58 -19.43 -10.35
N LEU A 172 18.88 -20.62 -9.81
CA LEU A 172 20.11 -21.37 -10.07
C LEU A 172 19.94 -22.45 -11.15
#